data_AF-A0A9E7K468-F1
#
_entry.id   AF-A0A9E7K468-F1
#
_cell.length_a   1.000
_cell.length_b   1.000
_cell.length_c   1.000
_cell.angle_alpha   90.00
_cell.angle_beta   90.00
_cell.angle_gamma   90.00
#
_symmetry.space_group_name_H-M   'P 1'
#
loop_
_entity.id
_entity.type
_entity.pdbx_description
1 polymer ?
#
loop_
_entity_poly.entity_id
_entity_poly.type
_entity_poly.pdbx_seq_one_letter_code
_entity_poly.pdbx_strand_id
1 'polypeptide(L)'
;MEGMTRFFFCSQWVGIRTGLPLPSVWEAAAQLAVYFVVEDYFNYWLHRALHSRWGYDHIHRVHHEFTAPVGFAAPYAHWAEVLILGFPAFLGPAIAPCHILVFWLWFVLRHVEAIETHCGYDFPHTPTKYIPFYGGAEYHDYHHYVGGRSHSNFASVFTYCDYIYGTDKGYRYQKGQLAKLKEQEKAKNQNGEMNGMWEKYD
;
A
#
# COMPACT_ATOMS: atom_id res chain seq x y z
N MET A 1 -4.77 -22.43 30.54
CA MET A 1 -3.62 -21.79 31.21
C MET A 1 -2.34 -21.90 30.39
N GLU A 2 -2.01 -23.05 29.80
CA GLU A 2 -0.77 -23.23 29.00
C GLU A 2 -0.61 -22.27 27.82
N GLY A 3 -1.68 -21.94 27.10
CA GLY A 3 -1.63 -21.00 25.96
C GLY A 3 -1.27 -19.56 26.37
N MET A 4 -1.71 -19.13 27.56
CA MET A 4 -1.40 -17.81 28.09
C MET A 4 0.08 -17.76 28.49
N THR A 5 0.58 -18.79 29.17
CA THR A 5 2.00 -18.91 29.54
C THR A 5 2.93 -18.96 28.31
N ARG A 6 2.52 -19.63 27.22
CA ARG A 6 3.29 -19.67 25.97
C ARG A 6 3.30 -18.34 25.22
N PHE A 7 2.18 -17.62 25.21
CA PHE A 7 2.10 -16.27 24.64
C PHE A 7 3.00 -15.28 25.41
N PHE A 8 2.95 -15.35 26.75
CA PHE A 8 3.88 -14.61 27.61
C PHE A 8 5.33 -14.98 27.35
N PHE A 9 5.65 -16.26 27.14
CA PHE A 9 7.03 -16.67 26.86
C PHE A 9 7.51 -16.08 25.52
N CYS A 10 6.77 -16.26 24.42
CA CYS A 10 7.17 -15.75 23.11
C CYS A 10 7.32 -14.22 23.07
N SER A 11 6.43 -13.48 23.76
CA SER A 11 6.51 -12.02 23.82
C SER A 11 7.75 -11.52 24.55
N GLN A 12 8.23 -12.24 25.58
CA GLN A 12 9.49 -11.90 26.28
C GLN A 12 10.72 -12.09 25.39
N TRP A 13 10.73 -13.07 24.49
CA TRP A 13 11.87 -13.29 23.58
C TRP A 13 12.04 -12.18 22.53
N VAL A 14 10.93 -11.53 22.14
CA VAL A 14 10.93 -10.38 21.21
C VAL A 14 10.97 -9.04 21.97
N GLY A 15 10.98 -9.07 23.31
CA GLY A 15 11.00 -7.85 24.13
C GLY A 15 9.68 -7.07 24.16
N ILE A 16 8.57 -7.68 23.75
CA ILE A 16 7.25 -7.04 23.80
C ILE A 16 6.79 -6.94 25.26
N ARG A 17 6.62 -5.70 25.73
CA ARG A 17 6.19 -5.39 27.10
C ARG A 17 4.65 -5.36 27.18
N THR A 18 4.08 -6.00 28.19
CA THR A 18 2.61 -6.09 28.38
C THR A 18 2.11 -5.36 29.63
N GLY A 19 3.02 -4.86 30.47
CA GLY A 19 2.72 -4.19 31.74
C GLY A 19 2.95 -2.68 31.70
N LEU A 20 2.59 -2.04 32.81
CA LEU A 20 2.84 -0.61 33.03
C LEU A 20 4.33 -0.28 33.13
N PRO A 21 4.73 0.97 32.83
CA PRO A 21 3.89 2.09 32.37
C PRO A 21 3.43 1.93 30.92
N LEU A 22 2.30 2.55 30.54
CA LEU A 22 1.88 2.61 29.14
C LEU A 22 2.91 3.37 28.28
N PRO A 23 2.99 3.08 26.96
CA PRO A 23 3.83 3.87 26.06
C PRO A 23 3.37 5.32 26.05
N SER A 24 4.33 6.23 26.07
CA SER A 24 4.02 7.63 25.77
C SER A 24 3.60 7.76 24.31
N VAL A 25 2.84 8.81 23.98
CA VAL A 25 2.45 9.10 22.58
C VAL A 25 3.68 9.19 21.67
N TRP A 26 4.78 9.77 22.17
CA TRP A 26 6.00 9.93 21.39
C TRP A 26 6.76 8.61 21.18
N GLU A 27 6.80 7.75 22.20
CA GLU A 27 7.36 6.40 22.07
C GLU A 27 6.58 5.60 21.01
N ALA A 28 5.25 5.60 21.09
CA ALA A 28 4.40 4.91 20.13
C ALA A 28 4.56 5.47 18.71
N ALA A 29 4.60 6.80 18.56
CA ALA A 29 4.79 7.45 17.26
C ALA A 29 6.16 7.11 16.64
N ALA A 30 7.23 7.15 17.43
CA ALA A 30 8.57 6.82 16.95
C ALA A 30 8.68 5.34 16.55
N GLN A 31 8.11 4.42 17.35
CA GLN A 31 8.04 3.00 17.03
C GLN A 31 7.26 2.76 15.73
N LEU A 32 6.06 3.33 15.59
CA LEU A 32 5.26 3.20 14.37
C LEU A 32 5.98 3.75 13.13
N ALA A 33 6.66 4.89 13.25
CA ALA A 33 7.45 5.45 12.16
C ALA A 33 8.57 4.49 11.71
N VAL A 34 9.30 3.89 12.66
CA VAL A 34 10.30 2.86 12.35
C VAL A 34 9.65 1.65 11.67
N TYR A 35 8.50 1.19 12.15
CA TYR A 35 7.84 0.01 11.62
C TYR A 35 7.38 0.22 10.19
N PHE A 36 6.77 1.38 9.90
CA PHE A 36 6.37 1.77 8.56
C PHE A 36 7.54 1.81 7.58
N VAL A 37 8.68 2.42 7.97
CA VAL A 37 9.86 2.50 7.09
C VAL A 37 10.48 1.13 6.85
N VAL A 38 10.65 0.33 7.91
CA VAL A 38 11.24 -1.01 7.82
C VAL A 38 10.36 -1.93 6.99
N GLU A 39 9.07 -2.05 7.34
CA GLU A 39 8.14 -2.92 6.65
C GLU A 39 8.05 -2.56 5.16
N ASP A 40 7.86 -1.29 4.82
CA ASP A 40 7.73 -0.83 3.44
C ASP A 40 9.00 -1.13 2.61
N TYR A 41 10.20 -0.94 3.19
CA TYR A 41 11.45 -1.22 2.49
C TYR A 41 11.62 -2.71 2.16
N PHE A 42 11.36 -3.60 3.13
CA PHE A 42 11.49 -5.04 2.91
C PHE A 42 10.37 -5.58 2.03
N ASN A 43 9.14 -5.08 2.22
CA ASN A 43 7.99 -5.44 1.41
C ASN A 43 8.24 -5.09 -0.06
N TYR A 44 8.76 -3.91 -0.37
CA TYR A 44 9.13 -3.51 -1.73
C TYR A 44 9.97 -4.57 -2.45
N TRP A 45 11.03 -5.07 -1.80
CA TRP A 45 11.93 -6.05 -2.42
C TRP A 45 11.29 -7.42 -2.58
N LEU A 46 10.52 -7.87 -1.59
CA LEU A 46 9.82 -9.15 -1.66
C LEU A 46 8.70 -9.12 -2.70
N HIS A 47 7.91 -8.06 -2.74
CA HIS A 47 6.87 -7.83 -3.72
C HIS A 47 7.45 -7.78 -5.14
N ARG A 48 8.55 -7.03 -5.33
CA ARG A 48 9.27 -7.02 -6.60
C ARG A 48 9.83 -8.40 -7.00
N ALA A 49 10.31 -9.19 -6.04
CA ALA A 49 10.78 -10.55 -6.30
C ALA A 49 9.63 -11.51 -6.68
N LEU A 50 8.44 -11.32 -6.10
CA LEU A 50 7.23 -12.05 -6.47
C LEU A 50 6.75 -11.70 -7.89
N HIS A 51 7.15 -10.57 -8.47
CA HIS A 51 6.96 -10.26 -9.89
C HIS A 51 8.01 -10.85 -10.83
N SER A 52 8.88 -11.74 -10.34
CA SER A 52 9.62 -12.64 -11.22
C SER A 52 8.67 -13.63 -11.91
N ARG A 53 9.03 -14.14 -13.09
CA ARG A 53 8.18 -15.10 -13.83
C ARG A 53 7.68 -16.25 -12.96
N TRP A 54 8.58 -16.87 -12.20
CA TRP A 54 8.22 -17.99 -11.33
C TRP A 54 7.35 -17.54 -10.15
N GLY A 55 7.75 -16.47 -9.46
CA GLY A 55 7.01 -15.94 -8.30
C GLY A 55 5.60 -15.52 -8.68
N TYR A 56 5.44 -14.90 -9.84
CA TYR A 56 4.15 -14.44 -10.30
C TYR A 56 3.25 -15.63 -10.62
N ASP A 57 3.70 -16.52 -11.50
CA ASP A 57 2.88 -17.61 -12.02
C ASP A 57 2.39 -18.56 -10.90
N HIS A 58 3.18 -18.75 -9.85
CA HIS A 58 2.90 -19.74 -8.79
C HIS A 58 2.39 -19.15 -7.48
N ILE A 59 2.69 -17.90 -7.18
CA ILE A 59 2.36 -17.29 -5.88
C ILE A 59 1.49 -16.06 -6.11
N HIS A 60 1.99 -15.07 -6.85
CA HIS A 60 1.41 -13.74 -6.87
C HIS A 60 0.22 -13.55 -7.83
N ARG A 61 0.03 -14.47 -8.78
CA ARG A 61 -1.06 -14.40 -9.75
C ARG A 61 -2.45 -14.40 -9.10
N VAL A 62 -2.61 -15.05 -7.94
CA VAL A 62 -3.91 -15.08 -7.21
C VAL A 62 -4.26 -13.70 -6.70
N HIS A 63 -3.29 -12.97 -6.14
CA HIS A 63 -3.48 -11.59 -5.71
C HIS A 63 -3.89 -10.68 -6.87
N HIS A 64 -3.28 -10.88 -8.04
CA HIS A 64 -3.57 -10.15 -9.27
C HIS A 64 -4.78 -10.64 -10.06
N GLU A 65 -5.61 -11.54 -9.51
CA GLU A 65 -6.83 -12.00 -10.18
C GLU A 65 -7.80 -10.83 -10.42
N PHE A 66 -7.83 -9.86 -9.50
CA PHE A 66 -8.62 -8.65 -9.61
C PHE A 66 -7.80 -7.50 -10.21
N THR A 67 -7.83 -7.34 -11.53
CA THR A 67 -7.15 -6.23 -12.24
C THR A 67 -7.66 -4.83 -11.84
N ALA A 68 -8.85 -4.76 -11.24
CA ALA A 68 -9.37 -3.60 -10.52
C ALA A 68 -9.76 -4.07 -9.11
N PRO A 69 -8.86 -3.98 -8.12
CA PRO A 69 -9.09 -4.53 -6.81
C PRO A 69 -10.20 -3.78 -6.06
N VAL A 70 -10.74 -4.46 -5.05
CA VAL A 70 -11.67 -3.88 -4.08
C VAL A 70 -11.16 -4.21 -2.67
N GLY A 71 -11.53 -3.41 -1.67
CA GLY A 71 -10.97 -3.56 -0.32
C GLY A 71 -11.19 -4.95 0.31
N PHE A 72 -12.29 -5.62 -0.04
CA PHE A 72 -12.56 -7.01 0.39
C PHE A 72 -11.61 -8.04 -0.21
N ALA A 73 -11.02 -7.75 -1.37
CA ALA A 73 -10.04 -8.60 -2.03
C ALA A 73 -8.60 -8.32 -1.55
N ALA A 74 -8.37 -7.32 -0.69
CA ALA A 74 -7.03 -7.03 -0.16
C ALA A 74 -6.33 -8.25 0.48
N PRO A 75 -7.01 -9.11 1.28
CA PRO A 75 -6.40 -10.33 1.81
C PRO A 75 -6.51 -11.55 0.87
N TYR A 76 -7.11 -11.41 -0.32
CA TYR A 76 -7.27 -12.50 -1.27
C TYR A 76 -5.96 -12.76 -2.00
N ALA A 77 -5.18 -13.73 -1.49
CA ALA A 77 -3.88 -14.07 -2.03
C ALA A 77 -3.56 -15.55 -1.80
N HIS A 78 -2.51 -16.03 -2.48
CA HIS A 78 -1.96 -17.35 -2.21
C HIS A 78 -1.38 -17.39 -0.77
N TRP A 79 -1.56 -18.49 -0.04
CA TRP A 79 -1.11 -18.60 1.36
C TRP A 79 0.39 -18.29 1.54
N ALA A 80 1.22 -18.66 0.56
CA ALA A 80 2.65 -18.38 0.59
C ALA A 80 2.94 -16.87 0.47
N GLU A 81 2.13 -16.15 -0.31
CA GLU A 81 2.24 -14.69 -0.42
C GLU A 81 1.93 -14.02 0.91
N VAL A 82 0.85 -14.45 1.57
CA VAL A 82 0.46 -13.94 2.90
C VAL A 82 1.61 -14.09 3.89
N LEU A 83 2.36 -15.20 3.85
CA LEU A 83 3.54 -15.39 4.69
C LEU A 83 4.73 -14.53 4.24
N ILE A 84 5.03 -14.47 2.94
CA ILE A 84 6.18 -13.75 2.40
C ILE A 84 6.03 -12.24 2.59
N LEU A 85 4.91 -11.66 2.16
CA LEU A 85 4.64 -10.23 2.28
C LEU A 85 4.18 -9.83 3.68
N GLY A 86 3.65 -10.76 4.48
CA GLY A 86 3.34 -10.52 5.89
C GLY A 86 4.57 -10.53 6.81
N PHE A 87 5.64 -11.23 6.45
CA PHE A 87 6.86 -11.34 7.27
C PHE A 87 7.52 -9.98 7.61
N PRO A 88 7.69 -9.03 6.65
CA PRO A 88 8.21 -7.70 6.93
C PRO A 88 7.54 -6.95 8.09
N ALA A 89 6.24 -7.17 8.32
CA ALA A 89 5.50 -6.51 9.39
C ALA A 89 6.01 -6.85 10.81
N PHE A 90 6.78 -7.93 10.95
CA PHE A 90 7.40 -8.33 12.22
C PHE A 90 8.82 -7.78 12.42
N LEU A 91 9.49 -7.33 11.36
CA LEU A 91 10.88 -6.86 11.44
C LEU A 91 11.03 -5.58 12.25
N GLY A 92 10.12 -4.62 12.08
CA GLY A 92 10.09 -3.39 12.87
C GLY A 92 10.01 -3.66 14.38
N PRO A 93 8.98 -4.39 14.87
CA PRO A 93 8.89 -4.78 16.27
C PRO A 93 10.06 -5.61 16.79
N ALA A 94 10.71 -6.42 15.95
CA ALA A 94 11.91 -7.17 16.34
C ALA A 94 13.14 -6.26 16.52
N ILE A 95 13.29 -5.20 15.71
CA ILE A 95 14.39 -4.23 15.78
C ILE A 95 14.16 -3.22 16.93
N ALA A 96 12.92 -2.75 17.08
CA ALA A 96 12.54 -1.80 18.11
C ALA A 96 11.33 -2.37 18.90
N PRO A 97 11.57 -3.22 19.92
CA PRO A 97 10.50 -3.80 20.73
C PRO A 97 9.61 -2.74 21.37
N CYS A 98 8.31 -3.02 21.47
CA CYS A 98 7.30 -2.07 21.94
C CYS A 98 6.35 -2.64 23.00
N HIS A 99 5.46 -1.78 23.48
CA HIS A 99 4.32 -2.22 24.26
C HIS A 99 3.31 -2.97 23.40
N ILE A 100 2.66 -3.99 23.97
CA ILE A 100 1.66 -4.81 23.27
C ILE A 100 0.56 -3.97 22.60
N LEU A 101 0.16 -2.84 23.19
CA LEU A 101 -0.80 -1.92 22.59
C LEU A 101 -0.30 -1.26 21.29
N VAL A 102 1.00 -0.91 21.22
CA VAL A 102 1.61 -0.38 19.98
C VAL A 102 1.71 -1.49 18.95
N PHE A 103 2.03 -2.71 19.38
CA PHE A 103 2.04 -3.89 18.51
C PHE A 103 0.67 -4.16 17.88
N TRP A 104 -0.41 -4.17 18.67
CA TRP A 104 -1.77 -4.31 18.13
C TRP A 104 -2.16 -3.15 17.22
N LEU A 105 -1.88 -1.92 17.63
CA LEU A 105 -2.14 -0.73 16.82
C LEU A 105 -1.42 -0.79 15.48
N TRP A 106 -0.17 -1.25 15.46
CA TRP A 106 0.62 -1.45 14.26
C TRP A 106 -0.08 -2.39 13.25
N PHE A 107 -0.52 -3.58 13.69
CA PHE A 107 -1.21 -4.51 12.80
C PHE A 107 -2.59 -4.01 12.34
N VAL A 108 -3.30 -3.25 13.17
CA VAL A 108 -4.54 -2.58 12.76
C VAL A 108 -4.27 -1.57 11.66
N LEU A 109 -3.27 -0.70 11.84
CA LEU A 109 -2.87 0.28 10.84
C LEU A 109 -2.45 -0.39 9.53
N ARG A 110 -1.71 -1.50 9.58
CA ARG A 110 -1.35 -2.26 8.38
C ARG A 110 -2.56 -2.82 7.63
N HIS A 111 -3.54 -3.35 8.34
CA HIS A 111 -4.77 -3.84 7.70
C HIS A 111 -5.61 -2.71 7.10
N VAL A 112 -5.76 -1.59 7.82
CA VAL A 112 -6.49 -0.43 7.30
C VAL A 112 -5.82 0.09 6.03
N GLU A 113 -4.49 0.22 6.05
CA GLU A 113 -3.72 0.68 4.90
C GLU A 113 -3.84 -0.27 3.71
N ALA A 114 -3.77 -1.60 3.92
CA ALA A 114 -3.96 -2.57 2.84
C ALA A 114 -5.37 -2.48 2.24
N ILE A 115 -6.40 -2.31 3.06
CA ILE A 115 -7.78 -2.13 2.56
C ILE A 115 -7.89 -0.82 1.76
N GLU A 116 -7.30 0.26 2.25
CA GLU A 116 -7.32 1.58 1.59
C GLU A 116 -6.64 1.53 0.22
N THR A 117 -5.45 0.93 0.11
CA THR A 117 -4.73 0.83 -1.17
C THR A 117 -5.40 -0.10 -2.18
N HIS A 118 -6.26 -1.01 -1.74
CA HIS A 118 -6.99 -1.92 -2.63
C HIS A 118 -8.43 -1.49 -2.86
N CYS A 119 -8.91 -0.39 -2.27
CA CYS A 119 -10.33 -0.08 -2.31
C CYS A 119 -10.82 0.41 -3.68
N GLY A 120 -9.92 0.81 -4.57
CA GLY A 120 -10.24 1.39 -5.88
C GLY A 120 -10.75 2.84 -5.81
N TYR A 121 -10.72 3.45 -4.62
CA TYR A 121 -11.23 4.81 -4.41
C TYR A 121 -10.15 5.74 -3.89
N ASP A 122 -10.01 6.88 -4.56
CA ASP A 122 -9.17 7.98 -4.12
C ASP A 122 -10.00 9.08 -3.44
N PHE A 123 -10.16 8.98 -2.13
CA PHE A 123 -10.99 9.91 -1.36
C PHE A 123 -10.26 11.25 -1.13
N PRO A 124 -10.91 12.41 -1.37
CA PRO A 124 -10.24 13.72 -1.32
C PRO A 124 -9.87 14.21 0.09
N HIS A 125 -10.43 13.60 1.14
CA HIS A 125 -10.31 14.10 2.53
C HIS A 125 -9.75 13.06 3.51
N THR A 126 -9.04 12.04 3.02
CA THR A 126 -8.39 11.07 3.90
C THR A 126 -7.11 11.64 4.51
N PRO A 127 -6.74 11.24 5.76
CA PRO A 127 -5.48 11.65 6.39
C PRO A 127 -4.23 11.30 5.56
N THR A 128 -4.31 10.22 4.78
CA THR A 128 -3.23 9.74 3.90
C THR A 128 -2.83 10.74 2.82
N LYS A 129 -3.71 11.69 2.45
CA LYS A 129 -3.39 12.79 1.52
C LYS A 129 -2.30 13.73 2.03
N TYR A 130 -2.09 13.79 3.34
CA TYR A 130 -1.08 14.65 3.96
C TYR A 130 0.23 13.92 4.22
N ILE A 131 0.30 12.63 3.89
CA ILE A 131 1.49 11.80 4.08
C ILE A 131 2.35 11.89 2.80
N PRO A 132 3.59 12.40 2.88
CA PRO A 132 4.44 12.51 1.71
C PRO A 132 4.79 11.13 1.15
N PHE A 133 4.88 11.04 -0.17
CA PHE A 133 5.18 9.81 -0.90
C PHE A 133 4.16 8.67 -0.74
N TYR A 134 3.00 8.89 -0.14
CA TYR A 134 1.98 7.84 -0.04
C TYR A 134 1.47 7.42 -1.43
N GLY A 135 1.46 6.11 -1.70
CA GLY A 135 1.03 5.56 -2.99
C GLY A 135 -0.49 5.63 -3.16
N GLY A 136 -1.23 5.11 -2.19
CA GLY A 136 -2.70 5.07 -2.20
C GLY A 136 -3.28 4.17 -3.30
N ALA A 137 -4.62 4.19 -3.39
CA ALA A 137 -5.37 3.31 -4.28
C ALA A 137 -5.00 3.47 -5.76
N GLU A 138 -4.92 4.70 -6.27
CA GLU A 138 -4.61 4.96 -7.69
C GLU A 138 -3.27 4.33 -8.12
N TYR A 139 -2.28 4.36 -7.24
CA TYR A 139 -0.94 3.84 -7.52
C TYR A 139 -0.91 2.32 -7.55
N HIS A 140 -1.67 1.68 -6.66
CA HIS A 140 -1.78 0.23 -6.57
C HIS A 140 -2.73 -0.35 -7.62
N ASP A 141 -3.79 0.36 -7.97
CA ASP A 141 -4.70 -0.01 -9.06
C ASP A 141 -3.96 -0.10 -10.40
N TYR A 142 -3.07 0.86 -10.69
CA TYR A 142 -2.23 0.77 -11.89
C TYR A 142 -1.37 -0.50 -11.90
N HIS A 143 -0.81 -0.85 -10.75
CA HIS A 143 0.00 -2.06 -10.60
C HIS A 143 -0.83 -3.32 -10.91
N HIS A 144 -2.02 -3.43 -10.32
CA HIS A 144 -2.97 -4.53 -10.58
C HIS A 144 -3.44 -4.60 -12.03
N TYR A 145 -3.72 -3.45 -12.63
CA TYR A 145 -4.15 -3.35 -14.02
C TYR A 145 -3.12 -3.91 -14.99
N VAL A 146 -1.82 -3.66 -14.74
CA VAL A 146 -0.74 -4.19 -15.59
C VAL A 146 -0.49 -5.68 -15.33
N GLY A 147 -0.71 -6.15 -14.10
CA GLY A 147 -0.61 -7.56 -13.70
C GLY A 147 0.81 -8.11 -13.86
N GLY A 148 0.96 -9.34 -14.35
CA GLY A 148 2.26 -10.03 -14.47
C GLY A 148 3.27 -9.43 -15.46
N ARG A 149 2.89 -8.37 -16.18
CA ARG A 149 3.82 -7.55 -16.97
C ARG A 149 4.32 -6.33 -16.18
N SER A 150 3.92 -6.20 -14.92
CA SER A 150 4.25 -5.06 -14.09
C SER A 150 5.72 -5.13 -13.71
N HIS A 151 6.43 -4.05 -14.05
CA HIS A 151 7.80 -3.80 -13.62
C HIS A 151 7.85 -2.53 -12.78
N SER A 152 6.73 -2.17 -12.15
CA SER A 152 6.54 -0.89 -11.48
C SER A 152 5.58 -0.96 -10.30
N ASN A 153 5.61 0.07 -9.45
CA ASN A 153 4.65 0.30 -8.38
C ASN A 153 4.64 -0.82 -7.32
N PHE A 154 5.83 -1.19 -6.83
CA PHE A 154 5.97 -2.26 -5.84
C PHE A 154 5.85 -1.76 -4.39
N ALA A 155 5.84 -0.44 -4.17
CA ALA A 155 5.65 0.14 -2.85
C ALA A 155 4.42 -0.42 -2.14
N SER A 156 4.56 -0.73 -0.85
CA SER A 156 3.42 -1.15 -0.03
C SER A 156 2.66 0.05 0.48
N VAL A 157 3.37 1.09 0.94
CA VAL A 157 2.82 2.30 1.57
C VAL A 157 3.42 3.53 0.91
N PHE A 158 4.76 3.61 0.84
CA PHE A 158 5.46 4.80 0.36
C PHE A 158 6.22 4.54 -0.95
N THR A 159 6.06 5.45 -1.89
CA THR A 159 6.62 5.38 -3.25
C THR A 159 8.11 5.71 -3.33
N TYR A 160 8.80 5.96 -2.21
CA TYR A 160 10.22 6.37 -2.24
C TYR A 160 11.12 5.28 -2.83
N CYS A 161 10.87 4.00 -2.53
CA CYS A 161 11.61 2.89 -3.13
C CYS A 161 11.42 2.87 -4.65
N ASP A 162 10.17 3.01 -5.12
CA ASP A 162 9.90 3.04 -6.55
C ASP A 162 10.59 4.22 -7.24
N TYR A 163 10.63 5.39 -6.59
CA TYR A 163 11.35 6.55 -7.10
C TYR A 163 12.86 6.32 -7.17
N ILE A 164 13.47 5.83 -6.08
CA ILE A 164 14.92 5.59 -5.98
C ILE A 164 15.37 4.56 -7.02
N TYR A 165 14.61 3.48 -7.19
CA TYR A 165 14.96 2.38 -8.10
C TYR A 165 14.35 2.53 -9.50
N GLY A 166 13.61 3.62 -9.75
CA GLY A 166 13.03 3.95 -11.04
C GLY A 166 11.91 3.00 -11.49
N THR A 167 11.22 2.35 -10.55
CA THR A 167 10.07 1.46 -10.77
C THR A 167 8.73 2.21 -10.69
N ASP A 168 8.68 3.51 -10.97
CA ASP A 168 7.44 4.29 -11.10
C ASP A 168 7.24 4.89 -12.51
N LYS A 169 8.15 4.63 -13.44
CA LYS A 169 8.16 5.25 -14.78
C LYS A 169 6.91 4.92 -15.59
N GLY A 170 6.45 3.66 -15.54
CA GLY A 170 5.24 3.22 -16.24
C GLY A 170 4.00 3.98 -15.77
N TYR A 171 3.85 4.09 -14.45
CA TYR A 171 2.77 4.84 -13.84
C TYR A 171 2.80 6.32 -14.21
N ARG A 172 3.96 6.97 -14.07
CA ARG A 172 4.13 8.40 -14.44
C ARG A 172 3.79 8.65 -15.91
N TYR A 173 4.20 7.76 -16.79
CA TYR A 173 3.86 7.84 -18.21
C TYR A 173 2.35 7.75 -18.42
N GLN A 174 1.69 6.73 -17.87
CA GLN A 174 0.25 6.54 -18.01
C GLN A 174 -0.52 7.75 -17.44
N LYS A 175 -0.17 8.21 -16.24
CA LYS A 175 -0.79 9.37 -15.59
C LYS A 175 -0.68 10.63 -16.46
N GLY A 176 0.49 10.86 -17.06
CA GLY A 176 0.70 11.97 -17.99
C GLY A 176 -0.15 11.88 -19.25
N GLN A 177 -0.34 10.69 -19.82
CA GLN A 177 -1.23 10.50 -20.97
C GLN A 177 -2.70 10.76 -20.61
N LEU A 178 -3.15 10.25 -19.46
CA LEU A 178 -4.51 10.45 -18.97
C LEU A 178 -4.81 11.93 -18.70
N ALA A 179 -3.84 12.68 -18.16
CA ALA A 179 -3.99 14.12 -17.97
C ALA A 179 -4.20 14.87 -19.29
N LYS A 180 -3.38 14.57 -20.31
CA LYS A 180 -3.51 15.17 -21.65
C LYS A 180 -4.85 14.85 -22.30
N LEU A 181 -5.34 13.62 -22.17
CA LEU A 181 -6.65 13.22 -22.69
C LEU A 181 -7.78 14.01 -22.02
N LYS A 182 -7.74 14.17 -20.70
CA LYS A 182 -8.72 14.98 -19.95
C LYS A 182 -8.70 16.45 -20.37
N GLU A 183 -7.53 17.02 -20.64
CA GLU A 183 -7.40 18.39 -21.14
C GLU A 183 -8.00 18.55 -22.55
N GLN A 184 -7.73 17.59 -23.45
CA GLN A 184 -8.30 17.57 -24.79
C GLN A 184 -9.83 17.42 -24.78
N GLU A 185 -10.35 16.58 -23.89
CA GLU A 185 -11.80 16.39 -23.72
C GLU A 185 -12.47 17.67 -23.21
N LYS A 186 -11.89 18.34 -22.20
CA LYS A 186 -12.38 19.64 -21.72
C LYS A 186 -12.38 20.70 -22.82
N ALA A 187 -11.32 20.78 -23.62
CA ALA A 187 -11.24 21.73 -24.73
C ALA A 187 -12.30 21.44 -25.81
N LYS A 188 -12.56 20.17 -26.13
CA LYS A 188 -13.62 19.77 -27.06
C LYS A 188 -15.01 20.15 -26.54
N ASN A 189 -15.29 19.91 -25.26
CA ASN A 189 -16.58 20.22 -24.67
C ASN A 189 -16.83 21.74 -24.65
N GLN A 190 -15.82 22.55 -24.31
CA GLN A 190 -15.92 24.01 -24.36
C GLN A 190 -16.19 24.54 -25.78
N ASN A 191 -15.49 23.99 -26.78
CA ASN A 191 -15.73 24.38 -28.18
C ASN A 191 -17.13 23.96 -28.66
N GLY A 192 -17.63 22.81 -28.22
CA GLY A 192 -18.99 22.35 -28.53
C GLY A 192 -20.08 23.24 -27.91
N GLU A 193 -19.91 23.64 -26.64
CA GLU A 193 -20.81 24.58 -25.95
C GLU A 193 -20.79 25.97 -26.61
N MET A 194 -19.62 26.48 -26.98
CA MET A 194 -19.51 27.74 -27.71
C MET A 194 -20.21 27.67 -29.07
N ASN A 195 -19.94 26.64 -29.87
CA ASN A 195 -20.55 26.50 -31.19
C ASN A 195 -22.08 26.39 -31.12
N GLY A 196 -22.60 25.59 -30.17
CA GLY A 196 -24.06 25.48 -29.96
C GLY A 196 -24.71 26.75 -29.42
N MET A 197 -23.94 27.62 -28.74
CA MET A 197 -24.44 28.95 -28.34
C MET A 197 -24.59 29.87 -29.55
N TRP A 198 -23.64 29.90 -30.48
CA TRP A 198 -23.71 30.74 -31.68
C TRP A 198 -24.81 30.31 -32.64
N GLU A 199 -25.03 29.01 -32.83
CA GLU A 199 -26.12 28.46 -33.67
C GLU A 199 -27.53 28.82 -33.16
N LYS A 200 -27.68 29.24 -31.90
CA LYS A 200 -28.98 29.63 -31.32
C LYS A 200 -29.36 31.09 -31.61
N TYR A 201 -28.43 31.88 -32.15
CA TYR A 201 -28.63 33.31 -32.45
C TYR A 201 -28.68 33.62 -33.96
N ASP A 202 -28.62 32.60 -34.82
CA ASP A 202 -28.87 32.65 -36.27
C ASP A 202 -30.29 32.14 -36.61
#